data_AF-A0A7J4T3H8-F1
#
_entry.id   AF-A0A7J4T3H8-F1
#
_cell.length_a   1.000
_cell.length_b   1.000
_cell.length_c   1.000
_cell.angle_alpha   90.00
_cell.angle_beta   90.00
_cell.angle_gamma   90.00
#
_symmetry.space_group_name_H-M   'P 1'
#
loop_
_entity.id
_entity.type
_entity.pdbx_description
1 polymer ?
#
loop_
_entity_poly.entity_id
_entity_poly.type
_entity_poly.pdbx_seq_one_letter_code
_entity_poly.pdbx_strand_id
1 'polypeptide(L)'
;QYQLDDDGDGVNNAVDQCPGTPPGVPVMAQGCPNSDYDADQDGVVDSDDLCGETPAGSTVDANGCTPDQLIDTDGDGVKDQFDQCPDTVAGETVDAQGCSDDQQDDDNDGIPNGEDKCANTDTGANPDANGCSEEQRDDDGDGYNNGVDDCPQSPSGASVDTNGCAESELDDDNDLITNDIDDCANTPAGETVDAVGCSQSQRDPDLDGVYPVDDCPNTPVGEAVNAVGCSQSQIDDDGDGVSNANDQCPNTPAGTVVDAKGCPTPDTLPKPTSPKCDIYYSLESQGVKLNGDAAIPSVSGFGGVIAIPPGSYYVIASCSDPDGDIVNATILTPIAEQSGAGKQFTVGALIQVPEGMNETMPIMIAWNDGKEFYQASFIIKLGEIPEDIDTSNGEGIPGFTAMTMMTAFLIAGWIQGRRRLENQS
;
A
#
# COMPACT_ATOMS: atom_id res chain seq x y z
N GLN A 1 20.67 -12.94 -103.25
CA GLN A 1 21.76 -12.11 -103.80
C GLN A 1 23.05 -12.76 -103.36
N TYR A 2 23.98 -13.03 -104.27
CA TYR A 2 25.32 -13.45 -103.85
C TYR A 2 25.99 -12.22 -103.25
N GLN A 3 26.43 -12.32 -102.00
CA GLN A 3 27.26 -11.28 -101.39
C GLN A 3 28.64 -11.36 -102.06
N LEU A 4 29.14 -10.21 -102.51
CA LEU A 4 30.44 -10.10 -103.17
C LEU A 4 31.54 -10.11 -102.11
N ASP A 5 32.60 -10.84 -102.38
CA ASP A 5 33.80 -11.03 -101.55
C ASP A 5 34.96 -10.91 -102.55
N ASP A 6 35.56 -9.72 -102.63
CA ASP A 6 36.50 -9.34 -103.69
C ASP A 6 37.92 -9.90 -103.45
N ASP A 7 38.33 -10.07 -102.20
CA ASP A 7 39.66 -10.58 -101.84
C ASP A 7 39.67 -12.08 -101.46
N GLY A 8 38.50 -12.67 -101.26
CA GLY A 8 38.32 -14.12 -101.09
C GLY A 8 38.73 -14.63 -99.71
N ASP A 9 38.68 -13.78 -98.69
CA ASP A 9 39.03 -14.12 -97.31
C ASP A 9 37.88 -14.80 -96.53
N GLY A 10 36.67 -14.82 -97.11
CA GLY A 10 35.47 -15.42 -96.54
C GLY A 10 34.50 -14.43 -95.88
N VAL A 11 34.79 -13.13 -95.90
CA VAL A 11 33.94 -12.02 -95.43
C VAL A 11 33.47 -11.20 -96.64
N ASN A 12 32.22 -10.76 -96.65
CA ASN A 12 31.71 -10.01 -97.81
C ASN A 12 32.05 -8.52 -97.72
N ASN A 13 32.22 -7.86 -98.88
CA ASN A 13 32.58 -6.45 -99.01
C ASN A 13 31.71 -5.45 -98.21
N ALA A 14 30.48 -5.82 -97.81
CA ALA A 14 29.60 -4.91 -97.09
C ALA A 14 29.91 -4.84 -95.60
N VAL A 15 30.63 -5.82 -95.05
CA VAL A 15 31.04 -5.89 -93.64
C VAL A 15 32.55 -6.08 -93.46
N ASP A 16 33.26 -6.32 -94.57
CA ASP A 16 34.71 -6.40 -94.63
C ASP A 16 35.34 -5.00 -94.50
N GLN A 17 36.14 -4.83 -93.47
CA GLN A 17 36.88 -3.62 -93.14
C GLN A 17 38.31 -3.65 -93.69
N CYS A 18 38.78 -4.80 -94.19
CA CYS A 18 40.10 -5.01 -94.74
C CYS A 18 40.04 -5.65 -96.15
N PRO A 19 39.62 -4.89 -97.19
CA PRO A 19 39.28 -5.39 -98.54
C PRO A 19 40.49 -5.83 -99.40
N GLY A 20 41.56 -6.28 -98.76
CA GLY A 20 42.79 -6.75 -99.39
C GLY A 20 43.49 -7.86 -98.61
N THR A 21 42.77 -8.55 -97.72
CA THR A 21 43.32 -9.64 -96.94
C THR A 21 43.66 -10.81 -97.87
N PRO A 22 44.91 -11.33 -97.86
CA PRO A 22 45.27 -12.43 -98.75
C PRO A 22 44.45 -13.70 -98.49
N PRO A 23 43.96 -14.41 -99.54
CA PRO A 23 43.19 -15.63 -99.38
C PRO A 23 43.89 -16.68 -98.50
N GLY A 24 43.16 -17.20 -97.50
CA GLY A 24 43.65 -18.22 -96.58
C GLY A 24 44.36 -17.69 -95.33
N VAL A 25 44.51 -16.37 -95.19
CA VAL A 25 44.83 -15.74 -93.90
C VAL A 25 43.60 -15.86 -92.98
N PRO A 26 43.74 -16.34 -91.73
CA PRO A 26 42.62 -16.35 -90.80
C PRO A 26 42.19 -14.92 -90.44
N VAL A 27 40.93 -14.59 -90.70
CA VAL A 27 40.33 -13.28 -90.40
C VAL A 27 39.24 -13.38 -89.34
N MET A 28 38.99 -12.27 -88.66
CA MET A 28 37.83 -12.12 -87.77
C MET A 28 36.56 -11.78 -88.58
N ALA A 29 35.43 -11.56 -87.90
CA ALA A 29 34.13 -11.33 -88.55
C ALA A 29 34.12 -10.06 -89.44
N GLN A 30 35.08 -9.16 -89.23
CA GLN A 30 35.26 -7.91 -89.92
C GLN A 30 36.18 -8.01 -91.15
N GLY A 31 36.65 -9.22 -91.53
CA GLY A 31 37.53 -9.39 -92.71
C GLY A 31 39.00 -9.03 -92.48
N CYS A 32 39.34 -8.60 -91.27
CA CYS A 32 40.71 -8.26 -90.90
C CYS A 32 41.42 -9.44 -90.21
N PRO A 33 42.71 -9.68 -90.47
CA PRO A 33 43.56 -10.40 -89.54
C PRO A 33 43.57 -9.68 -88.18
N ASN A 34 43.63 -10.42 -87.08
CA ASN A 34 43.67 -9.81 -85.73
C ASN A 34 44.87 -8.87 -85.51
N SER A 35 45.91 -8.94 -86.35
CA SER A 35 47.07 -8.04 -86.28
C SER A 35 46.85 -6.70 -86.99
N ASP A 36 45.83 -6.60 -87.84
CA ASP A 36 45.64 -5.47 -88.76
C ASP A 36 44.30 -4.76 -88.48
N TYR A 37 43.55 -5.22 -87.48
CA TYR A 37 42.29 -4.64 -87.06
C TYR A 37 42.56 -3.40 -86.19
N ASP A 38 41.88 -2.31 -86.53
CA ASP A 38 41.90 -1.00 -85.86
C ASP A 38 40.43 -0.65 -85.59
N ALA A 39 40.01 -0.81 -84.34
CA ALA A 39 38.61 -0.74 -83.94
C ALA A 39 38.05 0.68 -83.96
N ASP A 40 38.85 1.67 -83.58
CA ASP A 40 38.44 3.07 -83.45
C ASP A 40 38.81 3.94 -84.67
N GLN A 41 39.57 3.37 -85.61
CA GLN A 41 39.99 3.95 -86.89
C GLN A 41 40.84 5.21 -86.71
N ASP A 42 41.67 5.24 -85.67
CA ASP A 42 42.62 6.31 -85.41
C ASP A 42 43.93 6.17 -86.22
N GLY A 43 44.15 5.01 -86.84
CA GLY A 43 45.33 4.67 -87.63
C GLY A 43 46.38 3.83 -86.92
N VAL A 44 46.13 3.36 -85.70
CA VAL A 44 46.95 2.41 -84.93
C VAL A 44 46.16 1.12 -84.72
N VAL A 45 46.79 -0.03 -84.97
CA VAL A 45 46.11 -1.32 -84.83
C VAL A 45 45.91 -1.67 -83.35
N ASP A 46 44.83 -2.37 -83.01
CA ASP A 46 44.45 -2.73 -81.63
C ASP A 46 45.58 -3.40 -80.83
N SER A 47 46.52 -4.08 -81.50
CA SER A 47 47.65 -4.74 -80.82
C SER A 47 48.72 -3.77 -80.31
N ASP A 48 48.80 -2.59 -80.91
CA ASP A 48 49.76 -1.53 -80.61
C ASP A 48 49.08 -0.29 -79.99
N ASP A 49 47.74 -0.25 -79.97
CA ASP A 49 46.94 0.87 -79.46
C ASP A 49 46.67 0.75 -77.94
N LEU A 50 47.09 1.77 -77.19
CA LEU A 50 46.83 1.91 -75.75
C LEU A 50 45.56 2.72 -75.44
N CYS A 51 44.98 3.35 -76.45
CA CYS A 51 43.87 4.29 -76.37
C CYS A 51 42.75 3.92 -77.37
N GLY A 52 42.25 2.67 -77.33
CA GLY A 52 41.27 2.12 -78.30
C GLY A 52 39.86 2.71 -78.35
N GLU A 53 39.66 3.96 -77.92
CA GLU A 53 38.46 4.76 -78.18
C GLU A 53 38.83 6.17 -78.70
N THR A 54 39.99 6.32 -79.33
CA THR A 54 40.41 7.57 -79.94
C THR A 54 39.54 7.90 -81.15
N PRO A 55 39.00 9.13 -81.27
CA PRO A 55 38.13 9.47 -82.39
C PRO A 55 38.84 9.31 -83.74
N ALA A 56 38.21 8.59 -84.67
CA ALA A 56 38.72 8.34 -86.02
C ALA A 56 39.26 9.62 -86.70
N GLY A 57 40.47 9.53 -87.26
CA GLY A 57 41.15 10.64 -87.94
C GLY A 57 41.80 11.68 -87.00
N SER A 58 41.86 11.43 -85.70
CA SER A 58 42.67 12.20 -84.76
C SER A 58 44.16 12.07 -85.08
N THR A 59 44.97 13.05 -84.68
CA THR A 59 46.43 12.92 -84.75
C THR A 59 46.92 12.27 -83.47
N VAL A 60 47.37 11.02 -83.59
CA VAL A 60 47.79 10.16 -82.46
C VAL A 60 49.30 9.92 -82.44
N ASP A 61 49.82 9.53 -81.28
CA ASP A 61 51.19 9.05 -81.14
C ASP A 61 51.34 7.60 -81.63
N ALA A 62 52.50 6.98 -81.36
CA ALA A 62 52.75 5.60 -81.79
C ALA A 62 51.91 4.55 -81.05
N ASN A 63 51.19 4.95 -79.99
CA ASN A 63 50.36 4.09 -79.16
C ASN A 63 48.86 4.44 -79.30
N GLY A 64 48.46 5.13 -80.37
CA GLY A 64 47.04 5.49 -80.62
C GLY A 64 46.50 6.60 -79.71
N CYS A 65 47.34 7.28 -78.93
CA CYS A 65 46.86 8.29 -77.99
C CYS A 65 47.01 9.71 -78.54
N THR A 66 45.98 10.55 -78.40
CA THR A 66 46.10 12.00 -78.57
C THR A 66 46.77 12.65 -77.36
N PRO A 67 47.40 13.84 -77.50
CA PRO A 67 47.96 14.55 -76.35
C PRO A 67 46.95 14.81 -75.22
N ASP A 68 45.68 15.03 -75.55
CA ASP A 68 44.62 15.31 -74.58
C ASP A 68 44.27 14.04 -73.75
N GLN A 69 44.36 12.84 -74.33
CA GLN A 69 44.16 11.56 -73.64
C GLN A 69 45.34 11.14 -72.76
N LEU A 70 46.40 11.94 -72.69
CA LEU A 70 47.60 11.71 -71.88
C LEU A 70 47.78 12.75 -70.77
N ILE A 71 46.82 13.67 -70.60
CA ILE A 71 46.87 14.68 -69.55
C ILE A 71 46.53 14.03 -68.20
N ASP A 72 47.36 14.35 -67.22
CA ASP A 72 47.25 14.01 -65.80
C ASP A 72 47.67 15.30 -65.07
N THR A 73 46.66 16.09 -64.66
CA THR A 73 46.82 17.47 -64.21
C THR A 73 47.42 17.55 -62.81
N ASP A 74 47.05 16.63 -61.91
CA ASP A 74 47.51 16.58 -60.53
C ASP A 74 48.71 15.63 -60.32
N GLY A 75 48.98 14.75 -61.29
CA GLY A 75 50.16 13.90 -61.33
C GLY A 75 50.05 12.68 -60.41
N ASP A 76 48.85 12.20 -60.14
CA ASP A 76 48.58 11.06 -59.26
C ASP A 76 48.73 9.70 -59.98
N GLY A 77 48.86 9.71 -61.31
CA GLY A 77 49.01 8.54 -62.17
C GLY A 77 47.71 8.07 -62.85
N VAL A 78 46.59 8.74 -62.61
CA VAL A 78 45.32 8.58 -63.31
C VAL A 78 45.12 9.78 -64.25
N LYS A 79 44.65 9.50 -65.46
CA LYS A 79 44.47 10.55 -66.49
C LYS A 79 43.20 11.34 -66.19
N ASP A 80 43.18 12.64 -66.47
CA ASP A 80 42.05 13.56 -66.23
C ASP A 80 40.68 13.02 -66.70
N GLN A 81 40.65 12.28 -67.81
CA GLN A 81 39.40 11.72 -68.36
C GLN A 81 38.82 10.55 -67.55
N PHE A 82 39.62 9.93 -66.68
CA PHE A 82 39.27 8.80 -65.82
C PHE A 82 39.35 9.14 -64.33
N ASP A 83 39.90 10.31 -64.01
CA ASP A 83 40.10 10.79 -62.67
C ASP A 83 38.84 11.48 -62.13
N GLN A 84 38.36 11.00 -60.98
CA GLN A 84 37.21 11.53 -60.25
C GLN A 84 37.62 12.54 -59.17
N CYS A 85 38.92 12.60 -58.87
CA CYS A 85 39.54 13.38 -57.82
C CYS A 85 40.67 14.26 -58.40
N PRO A 86 40.34 15.30 -59.20
CA PRO A 86 41.30 16.08 -60.02
C PRO A 86 42.31 16.95 -59.25
N ASP A 87 42.35 16.84 -57.93
CA ASP A 87 43.19 17.64 -57.03
C ASP A 87 43.89 16.73 -56.00
N THR A 88 44.11 15.45 -56.34
CA THR A 88 44.81 14.50 -55.47
C THR A 88 46.27 14.90 -55.30
N VAL A 89 46.79 14.76 -54.09
CA VAL A 89 48.16 15.20 -53.80
C VAL A 89 49.14 14.27 -54.50
N ALA A 90 49.93 14.83 -55.42
CA ALA A 90 50.95 14.10 -56.17
C ALA A 90 51.83 13.21 -55.27
N GLY A 91 51.85 11.91 -55.58
CA GLY A 91 52.63 10.89 -54.89
C GLY A 91 51.90 10.16 -53.76
N GLU A 92 50.65 10.49 -53.48
CA GLU A 92 49.75 9.63 -52.71
C GLU A 92 49.43 8.35 -53.48
N THR A 93 49.04 7.31 -52.74
CA THR A 93 48.50 6.10 -53.37
C THR A 93 47.03 6.32 -53.66
N VAL A 94 46.64 6.15 -54.92
CA VAL A 94 45.27 6.35 -55.39
C VAL A 94 44.64 5.03 -55.85
N ASP A 95 43.31 4.99 -55.84
CA ASP A 95 42.52 3.91 -56.42
C ASP A 95 42.48 3.98 -57.96
N ALA A 96 41.59 3.20 -58.59
CA ALA A 96 41.47 3.20 -60.05
C ALA A 96 40.75 4.45 -60.60
N GLN A 97 40.23 5.30 -59.72
CA GLN A 97 39.47 6.50 -60.00
C GLN A 97 40.28 7.77 -59.69
N GLY A 98 41.54 7.65 -59.28
CA GLY A 98 42.41 8.79 -58.95
C GLY A 98 42.19 9.35 -57.54
N CYS A 99 41.43 8.65 -56.69
CA CYS A 99 41.12 9.14 -55.36
C CYS A 99 42.05 8.51 -54.32
N SER A 100 42.70 9.34 -53.49
CA SER A 100 43.44 8.85 -52.33
C SER A 100 42.48 8.40 -51.21
N ASP A 101 43.01 7.64 -50.25
CA ASP A 101 42.22 7.13 -49.12
C ASP A 101 41.50 8.27 -48.37
N ASP A 102 42.08 9.47 -48.29
CA ASP A 102 41.50 10.64 -47.61
C ASP A 102 40.34 11.29 -48.39
N GLN A 103 40.32 11.16 -49.72
CA GLN A 103 39.27 11.71 -50.59
C GLN A 103 38.10 10.74 -50.83
N GLN A 104 38.30 9.46 -50.54
CA GLN A 104 37.24 8.44 -50.59
C GLN A 104 36.23 8.64 -49.45
N ASP A 105 35.04 8.06 -49.61
CA ASP A 105 33.93 8.08 -48.64
C ASP A 105 33.45 6.62 -48.47
N ASP A 106 34.05 5.92 -47.50
CA ASP A 106 33.91 4.47 -47.37
C ASP A 106 32.51 4.04 -46.91
N ASP A 107 31.86 4.84 -46.06
CA ASP A 107 30.54 4.54 -45.49
C ASP A 107 29.37 5.24 -46.21
N ASN A 108 29.69 6.09 -47.18
CA ASN A 108 28.77 6.82 -48.06
C ASN A 108 27.83 7.74 -47.28
N ASP A 109 28.35 8.36 -46.21
CA ASP A 109 27.62 9.35 -45.41
C ASP A 109 27.72 10.78 -46.01
N GLY A 110 28.60 10.97 -46.99
CA GLY A 110 28.84 12.21 -47.71
C GLY A 110 30.02 13.04 -47.18
N ILE A 111 30.76 12.55 -46.18
CA ILE A 111 31.97 13.16 -45.63
C ILE A 111 33.18 12.30 -46.02
N PRO A 112 34.19 12.85 -46.73
CA PRO A 112 35.39 12.09 -47.08
C PRO A 112 36.14 11.60 -45.85
N ASN A 113 36.76 10.42 -45.95
CA ASN A 113 37.52 9.73 -44.91
C ASN A 113 38.54 10.64 -44.20
N GLY A 114 39.18 11.59 -44.91
CA GLY A 114 40.14 12.53 -44.34
C GLY A 114 39.53 13.60 -43.42
N GLU A 115 38.23 13.87 -43.56
CA GLU A 115 37.45 14.80 -42.72
C GLU A 115 36.53 14.07 -41.73
N ASP A 116 36.25 12.79 -41.98
CA ASP A 116 35.38 11.94 -41.19
C ASP A 116 36.08 11.37 -39.94
N LYS A 117 35.47 11.59 -38.77
CA LYS A 117 35.90 11.05 -37.48
C LYS A 117 35.17 9.75 -37.11
N CYS A 118 34.13 9.41 -37.86
CA CYS A 118 33.16 8.37 -37.61
C CYS A 118 33.00 7.46 -38.83
N ALA A 119 34.08 6.73 -39.18
CA ALA A 119 34.22 5.86 -40.37
C ALA A 119 33.18 4.74 -40.63
N ASN A 120 32.09 4.67 -39.87
CA ASN A 120 31.01 3.70 -40.08
C ASN A 120 29.64 4.33 -39.73
N THR A 121 29.40 5.54 -40.20
CA THR A 121 28.11 6.19 -40.08
C THR A 121 27.10 5.52 -41.01
N ASP A 122 25.94 5.18 -40.44
CA ASP A 122 24.92 4.43 -41.17
C ASP A 122 24.45 5.21 -42.42
N THR A 123 24.45 4.55 -43.57
CA THR A 123 23.99 5.15 -44.82
C THR A 123 22.56 5.68 -44.69
N GLY A 124 22.38 6.99 -44.91
CA GLY A 124 21.10 7.69 -44.78
C GLY A 124 20.86 8.34 -43.41
N ALA A 125 21.80 8.23 -42.47
CA ALA A 125 21.89 9.14 -41.34
C ALA A 125 22.16 10.59 -41.81
N ASN A 126 21.96 11.57 -40.91
CA ASN A 126 22.29 12.97 -41.17
C ASN A 126 23.54 13.33 -40.36
N PRO A 127 24.75 12.98 -40.84
CA PRO A 127 25.98 13.23 -40.09
C PRO A 127 26.23 14.73 -39.87
N ASP A 128 26.98 15.02 -38.83
CA ASP A 128 27.55 16.36 -38.62
C ASP A 128 28.76 16.60 -39.55
N ALA A 129 29.43 17.74 -39.37
CA ALA A 129 30.60 18.09 -40.19
C ALA A 129 31.85 17.22 -39.92
N ASN A 130 31.79 16.30 -38.95
CA ASN A 130 32.84 15.33 -38.68
C ASN A 130 32.40 13.91 -39.08
N GLY A 131 31.34 13.77 -39.88
CA GLY A 131 30.83 12.47 -40.32
C GLY A 131 30.12 11.68 -39.23
N CYS A 132 29.77 12.26 -38.08
CA CYS A 132 29.15 11.50 -36.98
C CYS A 132 27.63 11.70 -36.94
N SER A 133 26.85 10.60 -36.85
CA SER A 133 25.41 10.66 -36.58
C SER A 133 25.11 11.20 -35.17
N GLU A 134 23.84 11.51 -34.90
CA GLU A 134 23.42 11.92 -33.54
C GLU A 134 23.75 10.85 -32.50
N GLU A 135 23.61 9.56 -32.83
CA GLU A 135 23.84 8.44 -31.93
C GLU A 135 25.32 8.13 -31.69
N GLN A 136 26.20 8.46 -32.64
CA GLN A 136 27.65 8.23 -32.52
C GLN A 136 28.37 9.34 -31.74
N ARG A 137 27.73 10.50 -31.59
CA ARG A 137 28.28 11.64 -30.85
C ARG A 137 28.20 11.43 -29.34
N ASP A 138 29.12 12.06 -28.63
CA ASP A 138 29.17 12.15 -27.17
C ASP A 138 28.96 13.65 -26.83
N ASP A 139 27.72 14.02 -26.54
CA ASP A 139 27.31 15.43 -26.47
C ASP A 139 27.67 16.11 -25.14
N ASP A 140 27.78 15.36 -24.05
CA ASP A 140 28.19 15.88 -22.73
C ASP A 140 29.67 15.60 -22.39
N GLY A 141 30.33 14.76 -23.18
CA GLY A 141 31.76 14.48 -23.11
C GLY A 141 32.13 13.56 -21.97
N ASP A 142 31.23 12.68 -21.54
CA ASP A 142 31.43 11.75 -20.42
C ASP A 142 32.14 10.44 -20.82
N GLY A 143 32.27 10.19 -22.13
CA GLY A 143 32.91 9.02 -22.73
C GLY A 143 31.94 7.96 -23.29
N TYR A 144 30.64 8.14 -23.18
CA TYR A 144 29.60 7.33 -23.80
C TYR A 144 28.95 8.12 -24.94
N ASN A 145 28.62 7.44 -26.04
CA ASN A 145 27.90 8.12 -27.12
C ASN A 145 26.40 8.12 -26.83
N ASN A 146 25.70 9.09 -27.40
CA ASN A 146 24.27 9.32 -27.28
C ASN A 146 23.43 8.05 -27.57
N GLY A 147 23.93 7.12 -28.39
CA GLY A 147 23.25 5.87 -28.72
C GLY A 147 23.26 4.83 -27.60
N VAL A 148 24.15 4.94 -26.62
CA VAL A 148 24.28 4.00 -25.48
C VAL A 148 24.26 4.69 -24.11
N ASP A 149 24.18 6.01 -24.10
CA ASP A 149 24.12 6.83 -22.90
C ASP A 149 22.67 7.01 -22.42
N ASP A 150 22.38 6.50 -21.22
CA ASP A 150 21.09 6.61 -20.55
C ASP A 150 20.90 8.01 -19.91
N CYS A 151 21.99 8.77 -19.71
CA CYS A 151 22.04 10.06 -19.03
C CYS A 151 22.74 11.12 -19.90
N PRO A 152 22.06 11.65 -20.94
CA PRO A 152 22.65 12.48 -22.00
C PRO A 152 23.11 13.89 -21.59
N GLN A 153 23.12 14.19 -20.30
CA GLN A 153 23.49 15.49 -19.73
C GLN A 153 24.31 15.35 -18.45
N SER A 154 25.12 14.30 -18.37
CA SER A 154 26.05 14.07 -17.27
C SER A 154 26.89 15.32 -16.98
N PRO A 155 27.08 15.69 -15.70
CA PRO A 155 27.86 16.87 -15.36
C PRO A 155 29.30 16.78 -15.90
N SER A 156 29.74 17.82 -16.61
CA SER A 156 31.07 17.83 -17.24
C SER A 156 32.20 17.49 -16.25
N GLY A 157 32.94 16.42 -16.55
CA GLY A 157 34.05 15.91 -15.75
C GLY A 157 33.63 15.04 -14.55
N ALA A 158 32.35 14.73 -14.39
CA ALA A 158 31.90 13.68 -13.49
C ALA A 158 32.45 12.32 -13.92
N SER A 159 32.58 11.41 -12.95
CA SER A 159 32.79 9.99 -13.28
C SER A 159 31.42 9.35 -13.41
N VAL A 160 31.20 8.68 -14.53
CA VAL A 160 29.94 8.02 -14.86
C VAL A 160 30.06 6.50 -14.77
N ASP A 161 28.93 5.81 -14.66
CA ASP A 161 28.86 4.35 -14.60
C ASP A 161 28.98 3.71 -15.99
N THR A 162 28.49 2.47 -16.17
CA THR A 162 28.54 1.77 -17.48
C THR A 162 27.46 2.20 -18.46
N ASN A 163 26.51 2.99 -18.01
CA ASN A 163 25.36 3.47 -18.78
C ASN A 163 25.46 4.98 -19.05
N GLY A 164 26.59 5.62 -18.74
CA GLY A 164 26.77 7.07 -18.93
C GLY A 164 26.17 7.93 -17.82
N CYS A 165 25.76 7.36 -16.68
CA CYS A 165 25.13 8.12 -15.61
C CYS A 165 26.09 8.48 -14.48
N ALA A 166 26.13 9.74 -14.07
CA ALA A 166 26.82 10.16 -12.86
C ALA A 166 25.98 9.80 -11.60
N GLU A 167 26.65 9.67 -10.45
CA GLU A 167 25.97 9.39 -9.16
C GLU A 167 24.86 10.40 -8.83
N SER A 168 25.00 11.64 -9.29
CA SER A 168 24.01 12.71 -9.10
C SER A 168 22.77 12.61 -10.00
N GLU A 169 22.71 11.60 -10.87
CA GLU A 169 21.60 11.37 -11.79
C GLU A 169 20.92 10.02 -11.56
N LEU A 170 21.55 9.14 -10.77
CA LEU A 170 21.00 7.85 -10.39
C LEU A 170 19.98 8.00 -9.26
N ASP A 171 18.88 7.27 -9.35
CA ASP A 171 17.80 7.16 -8.36
C ASP A 171 17.38 5.68 -8.31
N ASP A 172 18.06 4.91 -7.44
CA ASP A 172 18.00 3.44 -7.44
C ASP A 172 16.62 2.90 -7.05
N ASP A 173 15.92 3.57 -6.12
CA ASP A 173 14.61 3.14 -5.62
C ASP A 173 13.43 3.91 -6.24
N ASN A 174 13.72 4.89 -7.11
CA ASN A 174 12.79 5.69 -7.89
C ASN A 174 11.84 6.51 -7.00
N ASP A 175 12.37 7.05 -5.89
CA ASP A 175 11.63 7.90 -4.95
C ASP A 175 11.69 9.40 -5.26
N LEU A 176 12.36 9.75 -6.36
CA LEU A 176 12.60 11.10 -6.89
C LEU A 176 13.75 11.86 -6.21
N ILE A 177 14.52 11.22 -5.34
CA ILE A 177 15.75 11.76 -4.74
C ILE A 177 16.94 10.96 -5.27
N THR A 178 17.94 11.66 -5.79
CA THR A 178 19.12 11.01 -6.37
C THR A 178 20.01 10.41 -5.29
N ASN A 179 20.73 9.34 -5.63
CA ASN A 179 21.57 8.55 -4.73
C ASN A 179 22.60 9.41 -3.95
N ASP A 180 23.09 10.52 -4.54
CA ASP A 180 24.03 11.43 -3.89
C ASP A 180 23.42 12.29 -2.77
N ILE A 181 22.08 12.39 -2.74
CA ILE A 181 21.29 13.15 -1.76
C ILE A 181 20.46 12.21 -0.86
N ASP A 182 20.18 10.99 -1.33
CA ASP A 182 19.32 10.03 -0.65
C ASP A 182 20.03 9.32 0.52
N ASP A 183 19.57 9.63 1.74
CA ASP A 183 20.01 8.96 2.97
C ASP A 183 19.34 7.58 3.16
N CYS A 184 18.31 7.28 2.36
CA CYS A 184 17.32 6.23 2.53
C CYS A 184 17.12 5.36 1.26
N ALA A 185 18.21 4.89 0.65
CA ALA A 185 18.35 4.11 -0.60
C ALA A 185 17.40 2.92 -0.93
N ASN A 186 16.38 2.62 -0.13
CA ASN A 186 15.36 1.59 -0.41
C ASN A 186 13.97 2.03 0.09
N THR A 187 13.57 3.25 -0.23
CA THR A 187 12.25 3.79 0.01
C THR A 187 11.17 2.94 -0.64
N PRO A 188 10.15 2.48 0.12
CA PRO A 188 9.06 1.72 -0.46
C PRO A 188 8.30 2.48 -1.54
N ALA A 189 8.15 1.86 -2.72
CA ALA A 189 7.51 2.47 -3.87
C ALA A 189 6.12 3.04 -3.57
N GLY A 190 5.92 4.32 -3.95
CA GLY A 190 4.66 5.04 -3.78
C GLY A 190 4.48 5.74 -2.44
N GLU A 191 5.44 5.62 -1.52
CA GLU A 191 5.52 6.48 -0.34
C GLU A 191 6.02 7.88 -0.72
N THR A 192 5.63 8.88 0.06
CA THR A 192 6.16 10.25 -0.11
C THR A 192 7.40 10.41 0.75
N VAL A 193 8.47 10.94 0.16
CA VAL A 193 9.76 11.16 0.83
C VAL A 193 9.97 12.61 1.22
N ASP A 194 10.89 12.85 2.14
CA ASP A 194 11.36 14.20 2.46
C ASP A 194 12.58 14.60 1.60
N ALA A 195 13.30 15.64 2.01
CA ALA A 195 14.37 16.22 1.20
C ALA A 195 15.63 15.34 1.10
N VAL A 196 15.72 14.27 1.87
CA VAL A 196 16.86 13.32 1.88
C VAL A 196 16.39 11.90 1.53
N GLY A 197 15.28 11.75 0.82
CA GLY A 197 14.75 10.46 0.36
C GLY A 197 14.06 9.62 1.43
N CYS A 198 14.00 10.05 2.69
CA CYS A 198 13.38 9.23 3.73
C CYS A 198 11.85 9.38 3.77
N SER A 199 11.12 8.26 3.65
CA SER A 199 9.68 8.24 3.90
C SER A 199 9.34 8.32 5.40
N GLN A 200 8.04 8.32 5.74
CA GLN A 200 7.64 8.17 7.15
C GLN A 200 7.94 6.78 7.71
N SER A 201 7.92 5.74 6.87
CA SER A 201 8.15 4.37 7.34
C SER A 201 9.62 4.15 7.68
N GLN A 202 10.56 4.82 7.02
CA GLN A 202 12.00 4.63 7.27
C GLN A 202 12.58 5.52 8.37
N ARG A 203 11.79 6.45 8.93
CA ARG A 203 12.29 7.39 9.93
C ARG A 203 12.35 6.79 11.33
N ASP A 204 13.44 7.09 12.01
CA ASP A 204 13.68 6.89 13.44
C ASP A 204 13.89 8.27 14.10
N PRO A 205 12.82 8.95 14.55
CA PRO A 205 12.88 10.35 14.98
C PRO A 205 13.72 10.60 16.24
N ASP A 206 13.83 9.63 17.14
CA ASP A 206 14.53 9.76 18.41
C ASP A 206 15.87 9.00 18.45
N LEU A 207 16.20 8.28 17.36
CA LEU A 207 17.46 7.59 17.11
C LEU A 207 17.73 6.51 18.16
N ASP A 208 16.68 5.85 18.65
CA ASP A 208 16.79 4.75 19.59
C ASP A 208 17.05 3.39 18.90
N GLY A 209 16.94 3.34 17.57
CA GLY A 209 17.19 2.18 16.72
C GLY A 209 15.96 1.32 16.44
N VAL A 210 14.76 1.73 16.82
CA VAL A 210 13.49 1.03 16.55
C VAL A 210 12.69 1.77 15.49
N TYR A 211 12.56 1.15 14.31
CA TYR A 211 11.75 1.60 13.17
C TYR A 211 11.33 0.36 12.35
N PRO A 212 10.31 0.40 11.47
CA PRO A 212 9.36 1.49 11.18
C PRO A 212 8.23 1.64 12.21
N VAL A 213 8.01 0.61 13.04
CA VAL A 213 6.94 0.59 14.05
C VAL A 213 7.56 0.81 15.42
N ASP A 214 7.45 2.04 15.88
CA ASP A 214 7.89 2.50 17.19
C ASP A 214 6.67 3.00 17.97
N ASP A 215 6.36 2.31 19.07
CA ASP A 215 5.24 2.67 19.96
C ASP A 215 5.60 3.88 20.84
N CYS A 216 6.87 4.24 20.93
CA CYS A 216 7.45 5.27 21.78
C CYS A 216 8.37 6.23 21.00
N PRO A 217 7.88 6.97 19.97
CA PRO A 217 8.68 7.76 19.01
C PRO A 217 9.38 9.02 19.56
N ASN A 218 9.53 9.14 20.87
CA ASN A 218 10.23 10.23 21.56
C ASN A 218 11.00 9.72 22.79
N THR A 219 11.56 8.52 22.71
CA THR A 219 12.46 7.94 23.69
C THR A 219 13.63 8.87 23.97
N PRO A 220 13.93 9.19 25.24
CA PRO A 220 15.06 10.04 25.57
C PRO A 220 16.38 9.44 25.05
N VAL A 221 17.14 10.26 24.31
CA VAL A 221 18.42 9.88 23.70
C VAL A 221 19.35 9.20 24.73
N GLY A 222 19.81 8.00 24.40
CA GLY A 222 20.75 7.22 25.19
C GLY A 222 20.11 6.30 26.24
N GLU A 223 18.78 6.27 26.35
CA GLU A 223 18.08 5.24 27.10
C GLU A 223 18.04 3.92 26.29
N ALA A 224 18.17 2.79 26.98
CA ALA A 224 18.01 1.49 26.34
C ALA A 224 16.51 1.19 26.17
N VAL A 225 16.13 0.78 24.97
CA VAL A 225 14.74 0.52 24.58
C VAL A 225 14.43 -0.96 24.45
N ASN A 226 13.16 -1.30 24.59
CA ASN A 226 12.65 -2.64 24.35
C ASN A 226 12.38 -2.86 22.84
N ALA A 227 11.77 -4.00 22.50
CA ALA A 227 11.52 -4.37 21.10
C ALA A 227 10.49 -3.48 20.37
N VAL A 228 9.76 -2.63 21.09
CA VAL A 228 8.75 -1.70 20.53
C VAL A 228 9.17 -0.23 20.68
N GLY A 229 10.44 0.03 21.01
CA GLY A 229 10.99 1.40 21.12
C GLY A 229 10.83 2.04 22.50
N CYS A 230 10.11 1.43 23.44
CA CYS A 230 9.91 2.06 24.74
C CYS A 230 11.07 1.81 25.71
N SER A 231 11.59 2.88 26.32
CA SER A 231 12.52 2.75 27.44
C SER A 231 11.83 2.49 28.77
N GLN A 232 12.61 2.12 29.79
CA GLN A 232 12.11 1.93 31.16
C GLN A 232 11.40 3.17 31.74
N SER A 233 11.70 4.38 31.24
CA SER A 233 11.07 5.61 31.73
C SER A 233 9.67 5.84 31.14
N GLN A 234 9.36 5.22 29.99
CA GLN A 234 8.12 5.37 29.24
C GLN A 234 7.13 4.21 29.41
N ILE A 235 7.59 3.00 29.77
CA ILE A 235 6.70 1.84 29.92
C ILE A 235 5.63 2.10 30.98
N ASP A 236 4.38 1.81 30.64
CA ASP A 236 3.18 1.84 31.47
C ASP A 236 2.49 0.47 31.35
N ASP A 237 2.69 -0.41 32.34
CA ASP A 237 2.28 -1.82 32.28
C ASP A 237 0.76 -2.02 32.36
N ASP A 238 0.03 -1.11 33.03
CA ASP A 238 -1.42 -1.22 33.24
C ASP A 238 -2.25 -0.25 32.39
N GLY A 239 -1.58 0.68 31.69
CA GLY A 239 -2.18 1.56 30.71
C GLY A 239 -3.09 2.61 31.34
N ASP A 240 -2.80 3.01 32.58
CA ASP A 240 -3.55 4.05 33.29
C ASP A 240 -3.09 5.48 32.94
N GLY A 241 -2.00 5.61 32.17
CA GLY A 241 -1.41 6.86 31.70
C GLY A 241 -0.23 7.33 32.53
N VAL A 242 0.24 6.56 33.51
CA VAL A 242 1.41 6.87 34.35
C VAL A 242 2.47 5.78 34.20
N SER A 243 3.68 6.15 33.77
CA SER A 243 4.74 5.16 33.58
C SER A 243 5.12 4.44 34.88
N ASN A 244 5.57 3.20 34.78
CA ASN A 244 6.00 2.33 35.88
C ASN A 244 7.01 3.00 36.83
N ALA A 245 7.85 3.91 36.32
CA ALA A 245 8.82 4.65 37.13
C ALA A 245 8.17 5.68 38.08
N ASN A 246 6.98 6.17 37.72
CA ASN A 246 6.23 7.18 38.45
C ASN A 246 4.96 6.65 39.13
N ASP A 247 4.51 5.46 38.73
CA ASP A 247 3.33 4.77 39.24
C ASP A 247 3.58 4.15 40.63
N GLN A 248 2.71 4.47 41.57
CA GLN A 248 2.69 3.95 42.93
C GLN A 248 1.56 2.94 43.16
N CYS A 249 0.67 2.79 42.18
CA CYS A 249 -0.53 1.98 42.23
C CYS A 249 -0.59 1.03 41.01
N PRO A 250 0.33 0.06 40.93
CA PRO A 250 0.39 -0.85 39.79
C PRO A 250 -0.86 -1.72 39.69
N ASN A 251 -1.30 -1.97 38.46
CA ASN A 251 -2.54 -2.66 38.07
C ASN A 251 -3.82 -1.83 38.25
N THR A 252 -3.75 -0.52 38.12
CA THR A 252 -4.93 0.31 38.01
C THR A 252 -5.69 -0.05 36.72
N PRO A 253 -7.01 -0.34 36.79
CA PRO A 253 -7.76 -0.71 35.59
C PRO A 253 -7.72 0.41 34.53
N ALA A 254 -7.37 0.05 33.29
CA ALA A 254 -7.35 0.96 32.16
C ALA A 254 -8.63 1.81 32.06
N GLY A 255 -8.47 3.12 31.87
CA GLY A 255 -9.57 4.10 31.82
C GLY A 255 -10.02 4.63 33.18
N THR A 256 -9.41 4.19 34.28
CA THR A 256 -9.59 4.82 35.60
C THR A 256 -8.93 6.20 35.60
N VAL A 257 -9.61 7.22 36.12
CA VAL A 257 -9.00 8.55 36.29
C VAL A 257 -8.06 8.51 37.49
N VAL A 258 -6.76 8.51 37.19
CA VAL A 258 -5.67 8.47 38.17
C VAL A 258 -5.07 9.84 38.42
N ASP A 259 -4.38 9.99 39.55
CA ASP A 259 -3.51 11.12 39.81
C ASP A 259 -2.12 10.96 39.15
N ALA A 260 -1.20 11.89 39.41
CA ALA A 260 0.16 11.84 38.86
C ALA A 260 1.03 10.67 39.38
N LYS A 261 0.47 9.78 40.21
CA LYS A 261 1.09 8.59 40.79
C LYS A 261 0.36 7.30 40.41
N GLY A 262 -0.50 7.32 39.39
CA GLY A 262 -1.25 6.15 38.92
C GLY A 262 -2.34 5.71 39.89
N CYS A 263 -2.65 6.51 40.92
CA CYS A 263 -3.60 6.10 41.95
C CYS A 263 -5.02 6.62 41.66
N PRO A 264 -6.07 5.79 41.81
CA PRO A 264 -7.45 6.20 41.59
C PRO A 264 -7.85 7.39 42.47
N THR A 265 -8.44 8.41 41.86
CA THR A 265 -8.90 9.59 42.58
C THR A 265 -10.23 9.33 43.32
N PRO A 266 -10.46 9.93 44.52
CA PRO A 266 -11.63 9.63 45.36
C PRO A 266 -13.01 9.82 44.71
N ASP A 267 -13.10 10.63 43.66
CA ASP A 267 -14.36 10.88 42.93
C ASP A 267 -14.77 9.72 42.01
N THR A 268 -13.95 8.68 41.86
CA THR A 268 -14.22 7.51 41.01
C THR A 268 -14.72 6.28 41.76
N LEU A 269 -14.81 6.31 43.09
CA LEU A 269 -15.45 5.24 43.86
C LEU A 269 -16.97 5.29 43.65
N PRO A 270 -17.65 4.15 43.41
CA PRO A 270 -19.11 4.13 43.29
C PRO A 270 -19.72 4.69 44.57
N LYS A 271 -20.53 5.75 44.43
CA LYS A 271 -21.24 6.38 45.54
C LYS A 271 -22.08 5.30 46.26
N PRO A 272 -21.91 5.10 47.58
CA PRO A 272 -22.66 4.08 48.32
C PRO A 272 -24.15 4.32 48.19
N THR A 273 -24.92 3.24 48.03
CA THR A 273 -26.36 3.27 47.82
C THR A 273 -27.10 3.05 49.14
N SER A 274 -28.02 3.96 49.48
CA SER A 274 -28.69 3.96 50.79
C SER A 274 -29.59 2.73 51.03
N PRO A 275 -29.70 2.24 52.28
CA PRO A 275 -30.53 1.09 52.64
C PRO A 275 -32.04 1.36 52.50
N LYS A 276 -32.80 0.35 52.08
CA LYS A 276 -34.26 0.44 51.82
C LYS A 276 -35.04 -0.59 52.62
N CYS A 277 -36.29 -0.26 52.94
CA CYS A 277 -37.23 -1.16 53.59
C CYS A 277 -38.58 -1.21 52.86
N ASP A 278 -39.11 -2.40 52.65
CA ASP A 278 -40.43 -2.67 52.07
C ASP A 278 -41.37 -3.19 53.16
N ILE A 279 -42.63 -2.72 53.17
CA ILE A 279 -43.65 -3.12 54.16
C ILE A 279 -44.63 -4.11 53.55
N TYR A 280 -44.89 -5.19 54.27
CA TYR A 280 -45.84 -6.24 53.96
C TYR A 280 -46.79 -6.48 55.14
N TYR A 281 -47.91 -7.14 54.90
CA TYR A 281 -48.76 -7.65 55.96
C TYR A 281 -49.34 -9.03 55.61
N SER A 282 -49.58 -9.86 56.62
CA SER A 282 -50.19 -11.18 56.45
C SER A 282 -51.09 -11.53 57.63
N LEU A 283 -52.13 -12.34 57.40
CA LEU A 283 -52.98 -12.84 58.48
C LEU A 283 -52.16 -13.72 59.44
N GLU A 284 -52.45 -13.64 60.73
CA GLU A 284 -51.79 -14.48 61.75
C GLU A 284 -51.91 -15.98 61.41
N SER A 285 -53.08 -16.40 60.93
CA SER A 285 -53.35 -17.78 60.51
C SER A 285 -52.54 -18.25 59.31
N GLN A 286 -51.99 -17.32 58.52
CA GLN A 286 -51.14 -17.60 57.37
C GLN A 286 -49.65 -17.56 57.69
N GLY A 287 -49.28 -17.12 58.90
CA GLY A 287 -47.90 -16.90 59.31
C GLY A 287 -47.26 -15.67 58.64
N VAL A 288 -45.96 -15.45 58.93
CA VAL A 288 -45.15 -14.39 58.29
C VAL A 288 -44.88 -14.78 56.84
N LYS A 289 -45.52 -14.11 55.88
CA LYS A 289 -45.34 -14.35 54.44
C LYS A 289 -45.06 -13.04 53.71
N LEU A 290 -44.00 -13.04 52.90
CA LEU A 290 -43.64 -11.98 51.97
C LEU A 290 -44.10 -12.41 50.56
N ASN A 291 -45.41 -12.37 50.30
CA ASN A 291 -45.97 -12.81 49.02
C ASN A 291 -46.58 -11.62 48.27
N GLY A 292 -46.24 -11.47 46.99
CA GLY A 292 -46.73 -10.40 46.13
C GLY A 292 -45.96 -9.09 46.28
N ASP A 293 -46.52 -8.01 45.73
CA ASP A 293 -45.95 -6.67 45.85
C ASP A 293 -46.03 -6.16 47.30
N ALA A 294 -45.04 -5.36 47.71
CA ALA A 294 -45.05 -4.72 49.02
C ALA A 294 -46.27 -3.81 49.14
N ALA A 295 -46.91 -3.82 50.31
CA ALA A 295 -47.98 -2.89 50.63
C ALA A 295 -47.47 -1.44 50.63
N ILE A 296 -46.22 -1.24 51.05
CA ILE A 296 -45.49 0.03 50.87
C ILE A 296 -44.05 -0.30 50.43
N PRO A 297 -43.72 -0.17 49.14
CA PRO A 297 -42.36 -0.36 48.67
C PRO A 297 -41.47 0.85 49.04
N SER A 298 -40.24 0.59 49.46
CA SER A 298 -39.18 1.56 49.75
C SER A 298 -39.68 2.71 50.63
N VAL A 299 -40.19 2.34 51.80
CA VAL A 299 -40.79 3.26 52.77
C VAL A 299 -39.80 4.38 53.10
N SER A 300 -40.28 5.62 53.14
CA SER A 300 -39.49 6.79 53.56
C SER A 300 -40.42 7.85 54.14
N GLY A 301 -40.00 8.54 55.21
CA GLY A 301 -40.78 9.64 55.82
C GLY A 301 -42.19 9.20 56.23
N PHE A 302 -43.22 9.65 55.51
CA PHE A 302 -44.59 9.15 55.70
C PHE A 302 -44.90 8.08 54.65
N GLY A 303 -44.91 6.81 55.08
CA GLY A 303 -45.10 5.62 54.25
C GLY A 303 -46.53 5.39 53.75
N GLY A 304 -47.50 6.24 54.09
CA GLY A 304 -48.87 6.13 53.61
C GLY A 304 -49.81 5.39 54.57
N VAL A 305 -50.92 4.89 54.01
CA VAL A 305 -52.03 4.28 54.76
C VAL A 305 -52.31 2.88 54.22
N ILE A 306 -52.28 1.87 55.10
CA ILE A 306 -52.67 0.49 54.78
C ILE A 306 -54.07 0.26 55.35
N ALA A 307 -55.02 -0.16 54.51
CA ALA A 307 -56.36 -0.53 54.96
C ALA A 307 -56.46 -2.04 55.18
N ILE A 308 -56.78 -2.47 56.39
CA ILE A 308 -56.85 -3.89 56.77
C ILE A 308 -58.18 -4.13 57.53
N PRO A 309 -58.94 -5.19 57.22
CA PRO A 309 -60.18 -5.50 57.95
C PRO A 309 -59.90 -6.01 59.37
N PRO A 310 -60.94 -6.14 60.24
CA PRO A 310 -60.79 -6.71 61.57
C PRO A 310 -60.18 -8.11 61.57
N GLY A 311 -59.24 -8.37 62.49
CA GLY A 311 -58.48 -9.61 62.58
C GLY A 311 -57.09 -9.44 63.19
N SER A 312 -56.36 -10.55 63.33
CA SER A 312 -54.95 -10.54 63.76
C SER A 312 -54.02 -10.59 62.54
N TYR A 313 -53.05 -9.68 62.48
CA TYR A 313 -52.12 -9.55 61.35
C TYR A 313 -50.67 -9.42 61.81
N TYR A 314 -49.74 -10.01 61.05
CA TYR A 314 -48.34 -9.63 61.08
C TYR A 314 -48.12 -8.46 60.15
N VAL A 315 -47.51 -7.38 60.65
CA VAL A 315 -46.95 -6.31 59.84
C VAL A 315 -45.45 -6.51 59.78
N ILE A 316 -44.92 -6.57 58.57
CA ILE A 316 -43.59 -7.09 58.30
C ILE A 316 -42.81 -6.03 57.53
N ALA A 317 -41.60 -5.69 57.99
CA ALA A 317 -40.67 -4.90 57.20
C ALA A 317 -39.52 -5.78 56.74
N SER A 318 -39.27 -5.77 55.43
CA SER A 318 -38.11 -6.40 54.80
C SER A 318 -37.13 -5.32 54.43
N CYS A 319 -35.94 -5.33 55.03
CA CYS A 319 -34.92 -4.31 54.83
C CYS A 319 -33.65 -4.92 54.24
N SER A 320 -33.03 -4.19 53.32
CA SER A 320 -31.78 -4.58 52.67
C SER A 320 -30.99 -3.37 52.21
N ASP A 321 -29.68 -3.53 52.17
CA ASP A 321 -28.75 -2.58 51.58
C ASP A 321 -28.24 -3.11 50.22
N PRO A 322 -28.33 -2.34 49.12
CA PRO A 322 -27.85 -2.81 47.82
C PRO A 322 -26.32 -3.00 47.75
N ASP A 323 -25.57 -2.36 48.65
CA ASP A 323 -24.11 -2.54 48.79
C ASP A 323 -23.78 -3.81 49.62
N GLY A 324 -24.78 -4.46 50.21
CA GLY A 324 -24.63 -5.71 50.97
C GLY A 324 -24.19 -5.52 52.42
N ASP A 325 -24.29 -4.29 52.92
CA ASP A 325 -24.03 -3.92 54.31
C ASP A 325 -25.10 -4.48 55.28
N ILE A 326 -24.76 -4.54 56.56
CA ILE A 326 -25.68 -5.04 57.60
C ILE A 326 -26.66 -3.92 57.96
N VAL A 327 -27.94 -4.14 57.71
CA VAL A 327 -29.01 -3.20 58.10
C VAL A 327 -29.60 -3.62 59.44
N ASN A 328 -29.65 -2.68 60.38
CA ASN A 328 -30.40 -2.78 61.63
C ASN A 328 -31.77 -2.14 61.42
N ALA A 329 -32.86 -2.87 61.67
CA ALA A 329 -34.22 -2.34 61.54
C ALA A 329 -35.05 -2.60 62.81
N THR A 330 -35.86 -1.61 63.18
CA THR A 330 -36.76 -1.65 64.34
C THR A 330 -38.14 -1.21 63.93
N ILE A 331 -39.16 -2.04 64.18
CA ILE A 331 -40.57 -1.68 64.05
C ILE A 331 -41.12 -1.38 65.44
N LEU A 332 -41.73 -0.21 65.57
CA LEU A 332 -42.43 0.25 66.76
C LEU A 332 -43.93 0.32 66.47
N THR A 333 -44.70 -0.47 67.20
CA THR A 333 -46.16 -0.39 67.26
C THR A 333 -46.57 0.19 68.61
N PRO A 334 -47.83 0.62 68.81
CA PRO A 334 -48.28 1.15 70.10
C PRO A 334 -48.17 0.16 71.28
N ILE A 335 -48.02 -1.14 71.00
CA ILE A 335 -48.06 -2.22 72.01
C ILE A 335 -46.80 -3.09 72.04
N ALA A 336 -45.90 -2.96 71.06
CA ALA A 336 -44.68 -3.77 70.96
C ALA A 336 -43.59 -3.09 70.12
N GLU A 337 -42.34 -3.34 70.50
CA GLU A 337 -41.12 -3.00 69.76
C GLU A 337 -40.43 -4.30 69.35
N GLN A 338 -40.05 -4.42 68.08
CA GLN A 338 -39.30 -5.55 67.56
C GLN A 338 -38.13 -5.04 66.72
N SER A 339 -36.94 -5.62 66.90
CA SER A 339 -35.72 -5.21 66.22
C SER A 339 -34.95 -6.42 65.70
N GLY A 340 -34.17 -6.23 64.64
CA GLY A 340 -33.11 -7.16 64.27
C GLY A 340 -32.20 -6.64 63.17
N ALA A 341 -31.23 -7.48 62.78
CA ALA A 341 -30.12 -7.07 61.93
C ALA A 341 -29.71 -8.17 60.94
N GLY A 342 -29.32 -7.77 59.73
CA GLY A 342 -28.79 -8.68 58.71
C GLY A 342 -28.60 -8.00 57.35
N LYS A 343 -27.99 -8.71 56.40
CA LYS A 343 -27.81 -8.22 55.01
C LYS A 343 -29.13 -8.11 54.25
N GLN A 344 -30.02 -9.07 54.50
CA GLN A 344 -31.42 -9.01 54.14
C GLN A 344 -32.17 -9.55 55.34
N PHE A 345 -32.97 -8.72 55.98
CA PHE A 345 -33.59 -9.04 57.25
C PHE A 345 -35.06 -8.67 57.26
N THR A 346 -35.85 -9.46 57.98
CA THR A 346 -37.29 -9.30 58.07
C THR A 346 -37.70 -9.21 59.53
N VAL A 347 -38.31 -8.11 59.94
CA VAL A 347 -38.89 -7.92 61.27
C VAL A 347 -40.39 -7.82 61.17
N GLY A 348 -41.11 -8.53 62.04
CA GLY A 348 -42.56 -8.54 62.08
C GLY A 348 -43.10 -8.16 63.45
N ALA A 349 -44.17 -7.37 63.49
CA ALA A 349 -44.95 -7.11 64.69
C ALA A 349 -46.36 -7.66 64.52
N LEU A 350 -46.87 -8.36 65.55
CA LEU A 350 -48.26 -8.81 65.57
C LEU A 350 -49.15 -7.66 66.03
N ILE A 351 -50.18 -7.37 65.24
CA ILE A 351 -51.22 -6.38 65.58
C ILE A 351 -52.58 -7.06 65.62
N GLN A 352 -53.42 -6.65 66.57
CA GLN A 352 -54.81 -7.07 66.64
C GLN A 352 -55.70 -5.90 66.23
N VAL A 353 -56.60 -6.16 65.28
CA VAL A 353 -57.58 -5.22 64.79
C VAL A 353 -58.96 -5.64 65.32
N PRO A 354 -59.52 -4.94 66.34
CA PRO A 354 -60.83 -5.27 66.90
C PRO A 354 -61.98 -4.94 65.94
N GLU A 355 -63.08 -5.68 66.01
CA GLU A 355 -64.32 -5.36 65.29
C GLU A 355 -64.94 -4.05 65.81
N GLY A 356 -65.34 -3.14 64.89
CA GLY A 356 -66.08 -1.92 65.22
C GLY A 356 -65.23 -0.69 65.63
N MET A 357 -63.90 -0.76 65.52
CA MET A 357 -63.04 0.43 65.71
C MET A 357 -62.89 1.23 64.41
N ASN A 358 -63.14 2.54 64.49
CA ASN A 358 -62.91 3.51 63.40
C ASN A 358 -61.66 4.37 63.68
N GLU A 359 -60.64 3.77 64.31
CA GLU A 359 -59.40 4.44 64.70
C GLU A 359 -58.24 4.10 63.76
N THR A 360 -57.22 4.95 63.76
CA THR A 360 -56.00 4.75 62.99
C THR A 360 -54.86 4.34 63.92
N MET A 361 -54.10 3.30 63.55
CA MET A 361 -52.93 2.87 64.32
C MET A 361 -51.63 3.33 63.63
N PRO A 362 -50.83 4.23 64.23
CA PRO A 362 -49.54 4.58 63.67
C PRO A 362 -48.51 3.48 63.96
N ILE A 363 -47.75 3.12 62.93
CA ILE A 363 -46.58 2.24 63.04
C ILE A 363 -45.37 3.02 62.56
N MET A 364 -44.31 2.96 63.35
CA MET A 364 -43.02 3.55 63.00
C MET A 364 -42.03 2.43 62.67
N ILE A 365 -41.19 2.65 61.68
CA ILE A 365 -40.03 1.83 61.38
C ILE A 365 -38.79 2.72 61.33
N ALA A 366 -37.71 2.29 61.96
CA ALA A 366 -36.40 2.94 61.87
C ALA A 366 -35.35 1.92 61.40
N TRP A 367 -34.46 2.33 60.51
CA TRP A 367 -33.38 1.47 60.01
C TRP A 367 -32.09 2.23 59.74
N ASN A 368 -30.95 1.54 59.87
CA ASN A 368 -29.62 2.09 59.61
C ASN A 368 -28.62 1.01 59.21
N ASP A 369 -27.60 1.39 58.44
CA ASP A 369 -26.46 0.56 58.01
C ASP A 369 -25.16 0.86 58.82
N GLY A 370 -25.26 1.70 59.85
CA GLY A 370 -24.13 2.19 60.64
C GLY A 370 -23.51 3.50 60.14
N LYS A 371 -23.90 3.99 58.95
CA LYS A 371 -23.52 5.31 58.41
C LYS A 371 -24.73 6.24 58.32
N GLU A 372 -25.84 5.75 57.79
CA GLU A 372 -27.05 6.49 57.52
C GLU A 372 -28.21 5.99 58.40
N PHE A 373 -29.05 6.91 58.87
CA PHE A 373 -30.21 6.59 59.70
C PHE A 373 -31.50 7.08 59.04
N TYR A 374 -32.47 6.18 58.93
CA TYR A 374 -33.77 6.42 58.34
C TYR A 374 -34.88 6.06 59.32
N GLN A 375 -35.99 6.78 59.20
CA GLN A 375 -37.22 6.43 59.87
C GLN A 375 -38.41 6.74 58.97
N ALA A 376 -39.46 5.93 59.08
CA ALA A 376 -40.71 6.18 58.42
C ALA A 376 -41.90 5.81 59.31
N SER A 377 -43.01 6.48 59.09
CA SER A 377 -44.28 6.24 59.77
C SER A 377 -45.34 5.87 58.74
N PHE A 378 -46.15 4.86 59.01
CA PHE A 378 -47.34 4.57 58.22
C PHE A 378 -48.52 4.30 59.14
N ILE A 379 -49.72 4.44 58.59
CA ILE A 379 -50.95 4.34 59.36
C ILE A 379 -51.74 3.14 58.89
N ILE A 380 -52.23 2.34 59.83
CA ILE A 380 -53.23 1.33 59.52
C ILE A 380 -54.61 1.94 59.75
N LYS A 381 -55.41 2.04 58.69
CA LYS A 381 -56.79 2.53 58.73
C LYS A 381 -57.75 1.35 58.81
N LEU A 382 -58.61 1.37 59.81
CA LEU A 382 -59.61 0.34 60.07
C LEU A 382 -60.94 0.73 59.40
N GLY A 383 -61.61 -0.18 58.69
CA GLY A 383 -62.90 0.12 58.06
C GLY A 383 -63.42 -0.93 57.06
N GLU A 384 -64.71 -0.81 56.72
CA GLU A 384 -65.47 -1.70 55.83
C GLU A 384 -64.95 -1.70 54.38
N ILE A 385 -64.93 -2.88 53.76
CA ILE A 385 -64.65 -3.08 52.33
C ILE A 385 -65.75 -2.35 51.52
N PRO A 386 -65.43 -1.54 50.49
CA PRO A 386 -66.47 -0.97 49.62
C PRO A 386 -67.28 -2.09 48.95
N GLU A 387 -68.61 -2.05 49.04
CA GLU A 387 -69.52 -3.08 48.52
C GLU A 387 -69.58 -3.20 46.98
N ASP A 388 -68.89 -2.36 46.22
CA ASP A 388 -68.91 -2.38 44.75
C ASP A 388 -67.55 -2.79 44.16
N ILE A 389 -67.27 -4.10 44.14
CA ILE A 389 -66.27 -4.67 43.21
C ILE A 389 -66.98 -5.71 42.34
N ASP A 390 -67.20 -5.30 41.10
CA ASP A 390 -67.71 -6.09 39.98
C ASP A 390 -66.81 -7.32 39.72
N THR A 391 -67.34 -8.51 40.03
CA THR A 391 -66.64 -9.79 39.85
C THR A 391 -66.75 -10.35 38.43
N SER A 392 -67.24 -9.58 37.45
CA SER A 392 -67.36 -10.06 36.07
C SER A 392 -66.05 -10.01 35.27
N ASN A 393 -65.02 -9.31 35.76
CA ASN A 393 -63.76 -9.13 35.03
C ASN A 393 -62.52 -9.51 35.85
N GLY A 394 -62.46 -10.70 36.46
CA GLY A 394 -61.21 -11.45 36.73
C GLY A 394 -60.04 -10.80 37.48
N GLU A 395 -60.12 -9.55 37.94
CA GLU A 395 -59.13 -8.88 38.75
C GLU A 395 -59.59 -8.97 40.20
N GLY A 396 -59.21 -10.08 40.83
CA GLY A 396 -59.42 -10.30 42.25
C GLY A 396 -58.62 -9.29 43.08
N ILE A 397 -59.23 -8.83 44.16
CA ILE A 397 -58.56 -8.14 45.27
C ILE A 397 -57.39 -9.02 45.73
N PRO A 398 -56.16 -8.49 45.84
CA PRO A 398 -55.01 -9.30 46.25
C PRO A 398 -55.25 -9.89 47.65
N GLY A 399 -55.25 -11.22 47.76
CA GLY A 399 -55.15 -11.90 49.06
C GLY A 399 -56.23 -12.93 49.42
N PHE A 400 -57.24 -13.18 48.59
CA PHE A 400 -58.17 -14.29 48.82
C PHE A 400 -58.38 -15.14 47.55
N THR A 401 -57.63 -16.23 47.43
CA THR A 401 -58.05 -17.40 46.64
C THR A 401 -58.26 -18.57 47.58
N ALA A 402 -59.55 -18.89 47.79
CA ALA A 402 -60.03 -20.02 48.54
C ALA A 402 -59.65 -21.35 47.86
N MET A 403 -59.31 -22.31 48.70
CA MET A 403 -59.02 -23.69 48.37
C MET A 403 -60.31 -24.41 47.93
N THR A 404 -60.32 -25.07 46.77
CA THR A 404 -61.32 -26.09 46.43
C THR A 404 -60.66 -27.40 46.01
N MET A 405 -61.19 -28.49 46.55
CA MET A 405 -60.74 -29.89 46.54
C MET A 405 -61.13 -30.69 45.28
N MET A 406 -60.52 -31.89 45.17
CA MET A 406 -60.85 -33.11 44.37
C MET A 406 -60.43 -33.10 42.88
N THR A 407 -59.85 -34.15 42.27
CA THR A 407 -59.84 -35.62 42.52
C THR A 407 -58.68 -36.31 41.75
N ALA A 408 -58.34 -37.53 42.19
CA ALA A 408 -57.23 -38.40 41.75
C ALA A 408 -57.33 -38.99 40.33
N PHE A 409 -56.19 -39.42 39.76
CA PHE A 409 -56.02 -40.72 39.07
C PHE A 409 -54.54 -41.14 39.00
N LEU A 410 -54.26 -42.38 39.42
CA LEU A 410 -53.05 -43.16 39.15
C LEU A 410 -53.06 -43.65 37.69
N ILE A 411 -51.89 -43.89 37.08
CA ILE A 411 -51.52 -45.11 36.31
C ILE A 411 -50.02 -45.07 35.93
N ALA A 412 -49.45 -46.27 35.95
CA ALA A 412 -48.06 -46.66 35.80
C ALA A 412 -47.48 -46.58 34.36
N GLY A 413 -46.16 -46.72 34.25
CA GLY A 413 -45.47 -46.97 32.97
C GLY A 413 -43.96 -47.14 33.09
N TRP A 414 -43.51 -48.36 33.43
CA TRP A 414 -42.14 -48.85 33.20
C TRP A 414 -41.84 -48.99 31.70
N ILE A 415 -40.54 -49.00 31.33
CA ILE A 415 -39.82 -49.75 30.26
C ILE A 415 -38.75 -48.82 29.62
N GLN A 416 -37.46 -48.94 29.97
CA GLN A 416 -36.42 -49.85 29.44
C GLN A 416 -35.77 -49.38 28.13
N GLY A 417 -34.44 -49.19 28.17
CA GLY A 417 -33.53 -49.84 27.20
C GLY A 417 -32.79 -48.99 26.16
N ARG A 418 -31.49 -48.80 26.43
CA ARG A 418 -30.32 -48.97 25.52
C ARG A 418 -30.30 -48.32 24.12
N ARG A 419 -29.25 -47.52 23.88
CA ARG A 419 -28.07 -47.78 22.99
C ARG A 419 -27.16 -46.53 23.08
N ARG A 420 -25.89 -46.60 23.49
CA ARG A 420 -24.64 -47.18 22.91
C ARG A 420 -24.07 -46.31 21.78
N LEU A 421 -22.75 -46.02 21.93
CA LEU A 421 -21.77 -45.43 20.99
C LEU A 421 -21.77 -43.88 21.01
N GLU A 422 -20.64 -43.17 21.06
CA GLU A 422 -19.29 -43.49 20.61
C GLU A 422 -18.23 -42.60 21.30
N ASN A 423 -17.03 -43.16 21.48
CA ASN A 423 -15.79 -42.47 21.85
C ASN A 423 -15.25 -41.66 20.67
N GLN A 424 -14.51 -40.59 20.99
CA GLN A 424 -13.34 -39.97 20.31
C GLN A 424 -13.45 -38.46 20.60
N SER A 425 -12.43 -37.73 21.07
CA SER A 425 -10.97 -37.91 21.14
C SER A 425 -10.42 -36.89 22.14
#